data_AF-A0A511FI55-F1
#
_entry.id   AF-A0A511FI55-F1
#
_cell.length_a   1.000
_cell.length_b   1.000
_cell.length_c   1.000
_cell.angle_alpha   90.00
_cell.angle_beta   90.00
_cell.angle_gamma   90.00
#
_symmetry.space_group_name_H-M   'P 1'
#
loop_
_entity.id
_entity.type
_entity.pdbx_description
1 polymer ?
#
loop_
_entity_poly.entity_id
_entity_poly.type
_entity_poly.pdbx_seq_one_letter_code
_entity_poly.pdbx_strand_id
1 'polypeptide(L)' 'MLYHIRVVGPARDLTDLRDFADIVAAPTRDGAILSCQVPDRSALTGVVALLCDLGVEIAELQAVPGA' A
#
# COMPACT_ATOMS: atom_id res chain seq x y z
N MET A 1 7.38 -3.37 10.98
CA MET A 1 8.31 -2.99 9.88
C MET A 1 7.57 -2.02 8.98
N LEU A 2 8.23 -0.97 8.49
CA LEU A 2 7.60 -0.02 7.57
C LEU A 2 7.79 -0.52 6.13
N TYR A 3 6.74 -0.46 5.31
CA TYR A 3 6.81 -0.79 3.90
C TYR A 3 6.25 0.35 3.07
N HIS A 4 6.96 0.69 1.99
CA HIS A 4 6.46 1.59 0.95
C HIS A 4 6.05 0.75 -0.26
N ILE A 5 4.82 0.93 -0.69
CA ILE A 5 4.21 0.25 -1.83
C ILE A 5 3.80 1.32 -2.81
N ARG A 6 4.44 1.35 -3.99
CA ARG A 6 4.02 2.23 -5.07
C ARG A 6 3.00 1.49 -5.91
N VAL A 7 1.84 2.13 -6.10
CA VAL A 7 0.76 1.63 -6.92
C VAL A 7 0.50 2.55 -8.10
N VAL A 8 0.16 1.95 -9.24
CA VAL A 8 -0.23 2.64 -10.47
C VAL A 8 -1.67 2.24 -10.83
N GLY A 9 -2.42 3.19 -11.36
CA GLY A 9 -3.82 2.95 -11.71
C GLY A 9 -4.70 4.19 -11.49
N PRO A 10 -5.99 4.10 -11.89
CA PRO A 10 -6.93 5.19 -11.63
C PRO A 10 -6.95 5.46 -10.13
N ALA A 11 -6.96 6.75 -9.75
CA ALA A 11 -7.12 7.19 -8.38
C ALA A 11 -8.48 6.71 -7.85
N ARG A 12 -8.58 5.44 -7.48
CA ARG A 12 -9.65 4.91 -6.64
C ARG A 12 -9.45 5.48 -5.25
N ASP A 13 -10.54 5.65 -4.54
CA ASP A 13 -10.49 6.12 -3.17
C ASP A 13 -9.83 5.03 -2.31
N LEU A 14 -8.53 5.16 -2.08
CA LEU A 14 -7.74 4.23 -1.27
C LEU A 14 -7.86 4.54 0.22
N THR A 15 -8.76 5.45 0.59
CA THR A 15 -8.98 5.87 1.99
C THR A 15 -9.53 4.73 2.84
N ASP A 16 -10.30 3.82 2.25
CA ASP A 16 -10.83 2.60 2.91
C ASP A 16 -9.73 1.63 3.35
N LEU A 17 -8.50 1.75 2.82
CA LEU A 17 -7.36 0.93 3.23
C LEU A 17 -6.91 1.22 4.68
N ARG A 18 -7.25 2.40 5.22
CA ARG A 18 -6.91 2.79 6.60
C ARG A 18 -7.57 1.90 7.66
N ASP A 19 -8.67 1.23 7.31
CA ASP A 19 -9.38 0.34 8.23
C ASP A 19 -8.64 -0.99 8.44
N PHE A 20 -7.71 -1.34 7.54
CA PHE A 20 -7.00 -2.62 7.55
C PHE A 20 -5.59 -2.53 8.14
N ALA A 21 -4.92 -1.39 7.97
CA ALA A 21 -3.61 -1.11 8.54
C ALA A 21 -3.37 0.39 8.61
N ASP A 22 -2.33 0.81 9.34
CA ASP A 22 -1.86 2.19 9.32
C ASP A 22 -1.25 2.50 7.95
N ILE A 23 -2.12 2.88 7.01
CA ILE A 23 -1.83 3.13 5.60
C ILE A 23 -2.00 4.61 5.32
N VAL A 24 -0.89 5.25 4.94
CA VAL A 24 -0.88 6.61 4.43
C VAL A 24 -0.77 6.55 2.91
N ALA A 25 -1.80 7.01 2.22
CA ALA A 25 -1.80 7.16 0.77
C ALA A 25 -1.41 8.58 0.36
N ALA A 26 -0.38 8.71 -0.46
CA ALA A 26 0.04 9.95 -1.09
C ALA A 26 -0.20 9.85 -2.62
N PRO A 27 -1.16 10.61 -3.18
CA PRO A 27 -1.42 10.59 -4.62
C PRO A 27 -0.22 11.13 -5.40
N THR A 28 0.04 10.55 -6.57
CA THR A 28 1.08 10.95 -7.51
C THR A 28 0.47 11.16 -8.90
N ARG A 29 1.25 11.65 -9.87
CA ARG A 29 0.77 11.89 -11.23
C ARG A 29 0.25 10.63 -11.93
N ASP A 30 0.80 9.46 -11.60
CA ASP A 30 0.56 8.20 -12.31
C ASP A 30 -0.13 7.13 -11.42
N GLY A 31 -0.56 7.50 -10.21
CA GLY A 31 -1.11 6.56 -9.22
C GLY A 31 -0.97 7.08 -7.79
N ALA A 32 -0.55 6.23 -6.86
CA ALA A 32 -0.33 6.61 -5.47
C ALA A 32 0.87 5.88 -4.85
N ILE A 33 1.48 6.48 -3.83
CA ILE A 33 2.44 5.80 -2.95
C ILE A 33 1.71 5.52 -1.65
N LEU A 34 1.71 4.25 -1.24
CA LEU A 34 1.15 3.77 0.01
C LEU A 34 2.30 3.49 0.98
N SER A 35 2.31 4.16 2.11
CA SER A 35 3.16 3.82 3.23
C SER A 35 2.34 3.01 4.23
N CYS A 36 2.71 1.76 4.47
CA CYS A 36 2.00 0.89 5.40
C CYS A 36 2.95 0.38 6.48
N GLN A 37 2.51 0.49 7.74
CA GLN A 37 3.21 -0.13 8.86
C GLN A 37 2.50 -1.43 9.22
N VAL A 38 3.17 -2.55 8.99
CA VAL A 38 2.63 -3.88 9.30
C VAL A 38 3.51 -4.62 10.31
N PRO A 39 2.90 -5.45 11.19
CA PRO A 39 3.62 -6.15 12.24
C PRO A 39 4.58 -7.22 11.66
N ASP A 40 4.18 -7.90 10.58
CA ASP A 40 4.94 -8.98 9.96
C ASP A 40 4.66 -9.10 8.45
N ARG A 41 5.30 -10.09 7.81
CA ARG A 41 5.17 -10.34 6.37
C ARG A 41 3.80 -10.94 5.98
N SER A 42 3.12 -11.63 6.90
CA SER A 42 1.79 -12.19 6.64
C SER A 42 0.74 -11.07 6.52
N ALA A 43 0.82 -10.05 7.38
CA ALA A 43 0.00 -8.85 7.27
C ALA A 43 0.24 -8.10 5.95
N LEU A 44 1.49 -8.04 5.46
CA LEU A 44 1.82 -7.47 4.15
C LEU A 44 1.12 -8.23 3.00
N THR A 45 1.08 -9.56 3.07
CA THR A 45 0.39 -10.37 2.06
C THR A 45 -1.10 -10.03 2.00
N GLY A 46 -1.74 -9.78 3.14
CA GLY A 46 -3.14 -9.33 3.19
C GLY A 46 -3.36 -7.98 2.50
N VAL A 47 -2.46 -7.01 2.72
CA VAL A 47 -2.51 -5.70 2.05
C VAL A 47 -2.35 -5.85 0.54
N VAL A 48 -1.39 -6.66 0.09
CA VAL A 48 -1.18 -6.92 -1.35
C VAL A 48 -2.41 -7.57 -1.99
N ALA A 49 -3.01 -8.56 -1.34
CA ALA A 49 -4.23 -9.21 -1.84
C ALA A 49 -5.38 -8.21 -2.01
N LEU A 50 -5.59 -7.33 -1.01
CA LEU A 50 -6.62 -6.30 -1.06
C LEU A 50 -6.39 -5.31 -2.22
N LEU A 51 -5.14 -4.90 -2.46
CA LEU A 51 -4.80 -4.04 -3.59
C LEU A 51 -5.09 -4.72 -4.94
N CYS A 52 -4.78 -6.00 -5.06
CA CYS A 52 -5.13 -6.79 -6.24
C CYS A 52 -6.65 -6.90 -6.44
N ASP A 53 -7.42 -7.15 -5.37
CA ASP A 53 -8.88 -7.22 -5.44
C ASP A 53 -9.51 -5.88 -5.84
N LEU A 54 -8.90 -4.77 -5.43
CA LEU A 54 -9.28 -3.42 -5.86
C LEU A 54 -8.83 -3.09 -7.30
N GLY A 55 -8.20 -4.04 -8.01
CA GLY A 55 -7.73 -3.85 -9.38
C GLY A 55 -6.62 -2.82 -9.51
N VAL A 56 -5.85 -2.62 -8.44
CA VAL A 56 -4.71 -1.70 -8.40
C VAL A 56 -3.43 -2.47 -8.72
N GLU A 57 -2.61 -1.94 -9.62
CA GLU A 57 -1.33 -2.56 -9.95
C GLU A 57 -0.23 -2.07 -9.00
N ILE A 58 0.52 -3.02 -8.45
CA ILE A 58 1.70 -2.74 -7.62
C ILE A 58 2.89 -2.56 -8.56
N ALA A 59 3.41 -1.34 -8.64
CA ALA A 59 4.59 -1.04 -9.44
C ALA A 59 5.89 -1.33 -8.69
N GLU A 60 5.91 -1.09 -7.37
CA GLU A 60 7.11 -1.27 -6.55
C GLU A 60 6.73 -1.58 -5.10
N LEU A 61 7.55 -2.40 -4.44
CA LEU A 61 7.40 -2.70 -3.01
C LEU A 61 8.79 -2.68 -2.37
N GLN A 62 8.93 -1.87 -1.33
CA GLN A 62 10.18 -1.68 -0.60
C GLN A 62 9.95 -1.82 0.91
N ALA A 63 10.79 -2.65 1.55
CA ALA A 63 10.90 -2.67 3.00
C ALA A 63 11.80 -1.51 3.46
N VAL A 64 11.30 -0.71 4.40
CA VAL A 64 12.04 0.38 5.02
C VAL A 64 12.42 -0.06 6.44
N PRO A 65 13.72 -0.18 6.76
CA PRO A 65 14.15 -0.40 8.13
C PRO A 65 13.63 0.75 8.99
N GLY A 66 12.97 0.44 10.10
CA GLY A 66 12.65 1.46 11.10
C GLY A 66 13.96 2.00 11.68
N ALA A 67 14.05 3.33 11.77
CA ALA A 67 15.17 4.02 12.40
C ALA A 67 15.33 3.62 13.87
#